data_AF-A0A410D5S9-F1
#
_entry.id   AF-A0A410D5S9-F1
#
_cell.length_a   1.000
_cell.length_b   1.000
_cell.length_c   1.000
_cell.angle_alpha   90.00
_cell.angle_beta   90.00
_cell.angle_gamma   90.00
#
_symmetry.space_group_name_H-M   'P 1'
#
loop_
_entity.id
_entity.type
_entity.pdbx_description
1 polymer ?
#
loop_
_entity_poly.entity_id
_entity_poly.type
_entity_poly.pdbx_seq_one_letter_code
_entity_poly.pdbx_strand_id
1 'polypeptide(L)'
;MDKQLPNGIALSWGLGKPSSRGPKREMSLKQIVDTAVSIADKDGLAAVSMNRVAKSLGFTAMSLYRYIPSKDDLIILMQDAISDLSIPLEKAEHGWREAMEAFVQATIDVYKEHPWFLETPIYGVPMTPNALKVVDWALGGLQHVPLEDSEKMAVILLLSSYARACGILQKDMARAMQLGSPPDAFSGKGYADTLASLVTPERFPYLHSVVASGAYTDENQSSEDAGDDIEFGLKRILDGIEQYLKKKKEQT
;
A
#
# COMPACT_ATOMS: atom_id res chain seq x y z
N MET A 1 -17.87 -28.75 4.67
CA MET A 1 -17.46 -27.80 5.72
C MET A 1 -17.86 -26.42 5.21
N ASP A 2 -19.09 -25.99 5.52
CA ASP A 2 -19.56 -24.64 5.18
C ASP A 2 -18.79 -23.65 6.05
N LYS A 3 -17.64 -23.17 5.57
CA LYS A 3 -16.96 -22.05 6.21
C LYS A 3 -17.76 -20.80 5.90
N GLN A 4 -18.57 -20.39 6.87
CA GLN A 4 -19.26 -19.10 6.85
C GLN A 4 -18.21 -17.99 6.69
N LEU A 5 -18.40 -17.10 5.72
CA LEU A 5 -17.53 -15.95 5.47
C LEU A 5 -17.44 -15.08 6.76
N PRO A 6 -16.25 -14.55 7.10
CA PRO A 6 -16.12 -13.54 8.16
C PRO A 6 -17.08 -12.37 7.93
N ASN A 7 -17.61 -11.80 9.02
CA ASN A 7 -18.69 -10.79 8.94
C ASN A 7 -18.29 -9.56 8.13
N GLY A 8 -17.11 -8.98 8.35
CA GLY A 8 -16.60 -7.84 7.58
C GLY A 8 -16.52 -8.11 6.08
N ILE A 9 -16.11 -9.32 5.70
CA ILE A 9 -16.09 -9.75 4.29
C ILE A 9 -17.52 -9.85 3.78
N ALA A 10 -18.42 -10.56 4.46
CA ALA A 10 -19.82 -10.66 4.04
C ALA A 10 -20.49 -9.28 3.90
N LEU A 11 -20.20 -8.34 4.81
CA LEU A 11 -20.68 -6.97 4.76
C LEU A 11 -20.13 -6.20 3.55
N SER A 12 -18.84 -6.37 3.20
CA SER A 12 -18.23 -5.74 2.03
C SER A 12 -18.91 -6.16 0.72
N TRP A 13 -19.35 -7.42 0.63
CA TRP A 13 -20.13 -7.95 -0.50
C TRP A 13 -21.63 -7.57 -0.46
N GLY A 14 -22.09 -6.86 0.57
CA GLY A 14 -23.52 -6.59 0.77
C GLY A 14 -24.35 -7.82 1.16
N LEU A 15 -23.71 -8.93 1.55
CA LEU A 15 -24.35 -10.19 1.96
C LEU A 15 -24.79 -10.18 3.44
N GLY A 16 -24.50 -9.11 4.18
CA GLY A 16 -24.96 -8.93 5.56
C GLY A 16 -26.47 -8.75 5.65
N LYS A 17 -27.06 -9.14 6.80
CA LYS A 17 -28.51 -8.98 7.06
C LYS A 17 -28.91 -7.53 6.79
N PRO A 18 -29.85 -7.26 5.86
CA PRO A 18 -30.47 -5.95 5.77
C PRO A 18 -31.16 -5.69 7.10
N SER A 19 -30.72 -4.68 7.86
CA SER A 19 -31.52 -4.21 8.98
C SER A 19 -32.84 -3.68 8.41
N SER A 20 -33.91 -4.46 8.62
CA SER A 20 -35.33 -4.26 8.32
C SER A 20 -35.78 -2.84 7.90
N ARG A 21 -36.60 -2.80 6.84
CA ARG A 21 -37.51 -1.73 6.41
C ARG A 21 -37.96 -0.79 7.55
N GLY A 22 -37.76 0.53 7.35
CA GLY A 22 -38.20 1.64 8.19
C GLY A 22 -37.80 2.99 7.56
N PRO A 23 -38.47 4.12 7.90
CA PRO A 23 -38.28 5.40 7.20
C PRO A 23 -36.85 5.93 7.36
N LYS A 24 -36.28 6.45 6.25
CA LYS A 24 -34.91 6.99 6.06
C LYS A 24 -33.89 6.61 7.15
N ARG A 25 -32.99 5.66 6.84
CA ARG A 25 -31.78 5.40 7.65
C ARG A 25 -31.05 6.72 7.91
N GLU A 26 -30.97 7.14 9.17
CA GLU A 26 -30.15 8.29 9.58
C GLU A 26 -28.64 7.99 9.43
N MET A 27 -28.25 6.73 9.27
CA MET A 27 -26.87 6.27 9.17
C MET A 27 -26.72 5.09 8.18
N SER A 28 -25.75 5.18 7.27
CA SER A 28 -25.42 4.14 6.29
C SER A 28 -24.05 3.51 6.54
N LEU A 29 -23.84 2.27 6.07
CA LEU A 29 -22.55 1.57 6.18
C LEU A 29 -21.42 2.40 5.57
N LYS A 30 -21.66 3.00 4.40
CA LYS A 30 -20.72 3.89 3.72
C LYS A 30 -20.33 5.08 4.61
N GLN A 31 -21.29 5.78 5.21
CA GLN A 31 -20.99 6.92 6.11
C GLN A 31 -20.15 6.50 7.33
N ILE A 32 -20.41 5.31 7.90
CA ILE A 32 -19.62 4.79 9.02
C ILE A 32 -18.18 4.55 8.59
N VAL A 33 -17.98 3.90 7.45
CA VAL A 33 -16.66 3.57 6.91
C VAL A 33 -15.89 4.82 6.51
N ASP A 34 -16.51 5.74 5.76
CA ASP A 34 -15.91 7.02 5.35
C ASP A 34 -15.45 7.84 6.58
N THR A 35 -16.25 7.85 7.65
CA THR A 35 -15.90 8.54 8.90
C THR A 35 -14.72 7.87 9.60
N ALA A 36 -14.68 6.53 9.62
CA ALA A 36 -13.59 5.78 10.23
C ALA A 36 -12.27 5.96 9.45
N VAL A 37 -12.32 5.96 8.11
CA VAL A 37 -11.19 6.30 7.24
C VAL A 37 -10.70 7.71 7.53
N SER A 38 -11.59 8.71 7.57
CA SER A 38 -11.18 10.09 7.88
C SER A 38 -10.54 10.25 9.27
N ILE A 39 -10.97 9.46 10.27
CA ILE A 39 -10.32 9.44 11.59
C ILE A 39 -8.93 8.80 11.48
N ALA A 40 -8.81 7.69 10.75
CA ALA A 40 -7.54 6.99 10.59
C ALA A 40 -6.51 7.82 9.81
N ASP A 41 -6.93 8.56 8.79
CA ASP A 41 -6.06 9.43 7.99
C ASP A 41 -5.51 10.59 8.83
N LYS A 42 -6.31 11.14 9.76
CA LYS A 42 -5.93 12.30 10.58
C LYS A 42 -5.19 11.91 11.85
N ASP A 43 -5.64 10.85 12.51
CA ASP A 43 -5.25 10.52 13.89
C ASP A 43 -4.59 9.14 14.01
N GLY A 44 -4.44 8.41 12.90
CA GLY A 44 -3.89 7.06 12.85
C GLY A 44 -4.89 5.94 13.20
N LEU A 45 -4.52 4.69 12.91
CA LEU A 45 -5.41 3.54 13.10
C LEU A 45 -5.82 3.32 14.57
N ALA A 46 -4.89 3.60 15.49
CA ALA A 46 -5.11 3.45 16.93
C ALA A 46 -6.26 4.34 17.44
N ALA A 47 -6.49 5.48 16.80
CA ALA A 47 -7.57 6.41 17.14
C ALA A 47 -8.96 5.88 16.76
N VAL A 48 -9.04 4.94 15.81
CA VAL A 48 -10.31 4.37 15.34
C VAL A 48 -10.88 3.47 16.43
N SER A 49 -12.03 3.86 16.97
CA SER A 49 -12.82 3.06 17.90
C SER A 49 -14.30 3.19 17.60
N MET A 50 -15.08 2.16 17.93
CA MET A 50 -16.54 2.16 17.73
C MET A 50 -17.20 3.39 18.38
N ASN A 51 -16.74 3.78 19.58
CA ASN A 51 -17.21 4.97 20.27
C ASN A 51 -16.86 6.27 19.52
N ARG A 52 -15.62 6.43 19.06
CA ARG A 52 -15.19 7.66 18.39
C ARG A 52 -15.91 7.86 17.05
N VAL A 53 -16.05 6.78 16.27
CA VAL A 53 -16.77 6.82 14.99
C VAL A 53 -18.24 7.17 15.22
N ALA A 54 -18.91 6.49 16.17
CA ALA A 54 -20.31 6.78 16.48
C ALA A 54 -20.52 8.22 16.95
N LYS A 55 -19.67 8.70 17.87
CA LYS A 55 -19.73 10.07 18.39
C LYS A 55 -19.53 11.10 17.27
N SER A 56 -18.64 10.85 16.32
CA SER A 56 -18.40 11.73 15.17
C SER A 56 -19.61 11.84 14.24
N LEU A 57 -20.47 10.81 14.23
CA LEU A 57 -21.73 10.78 13.49
C LEU A 57 -22.94 11.21 14.33
N GLY A 58 -22.77 11.59 15.60
CA GLY A 58 -23.87 11.96 16.49
C GLY A 58 -24.67 10.78 17.06
N PHE A 59 -24.13 9.55 17.00
CA PHE A 59 -24.77 8.33 17.50
C PHE A 59 -24.03 7.70 18.68
N THR A 60 -24.67 6.71 19.30
CA THR A 60 -24.05 5.85 20.32
C THR A 60 -23.30 4.68 19.68
N ALA A 61 -22.30 4.11 20.35
CA ALA A 61 -21.62 2.91 19.84
C ALA A 61 -22.57 1.71 19.66
N MET A 62 -23.59 1.56 20.52
CA MET A 62 -24.62 0.53 20.35
C MET A 62 -25.35 0.65 19.01
N SER A 63 -25.55 1.87 18.51
CA SER A 63 -26.11 2.09 17.18
C SER A 63 -25.19 1.58 16.07
N LEU A 64 -23.87 1.73 16.24
CA LEU A 64 -22.85 1.30 15.28
C LEU A 64 -22.72 -0.23 15.20
N TYR A 65 -22.76 -0.91 16.36
CA TYR A 65 -22.70 -2.37 16.45
C TYR A 65 -23.85 -3.10 15.71
N ARG A 66 -24.96 -2.41 15.44
CA ARG A 66 -26.06 -2.93 14.61
C ARG A 66 -25.65 -3.09 13.13
N TYR A 67 -24.70 -2.29 12.66
CA TYR A 67 -24.21 -2.29 11.28
C TYR A 67 -22.92 -3.08 11.14
N ILE A 68 -22.01 -2.93 12.10
CA ILE A 68 -20.67 -3.52 12.05
C ILE A 68 -20.40 -4.19 13.41
N PRO A 69 -20.37 -5.53 13.48
CA PRO A 69 -20.33 -6.26 14.76
C PRO A 69 -19.06 -6.04 15.59
N SER A 70 -17.93 -5.68 14.97
CA SER A 70 -16.64 -5.54 15.65
C SER A 70 -15.76 -4.46 15.03
N LYS A 71 -14.71 -4.05 15.77
CA LYS A 71 -13.68 -3.16 15.23
C LYS A 71 -12.92 -3.82 14.07
N ASP A 72 -12.69 -5.12 14.13
CA ASP A 72 -11.97 -5.84 13.06
C ASP A 72 -12.79 -5.88 11.77
N ASP A 73 -14.12 -6.07 11.88
CA ASP A 73 -15.02 -5.96 10.73
C ASP A 73 -15.00 -4.54 10.14
N LEU A 74 -14.91 -3.51 10.98
CA LEU A 74 -14.78 -2.11 10.53
C LEU A 74 -13.46 -1.91 9.78
N ILE A 75 -12.35 -2.44 10.28
CA ILE A 75 -11.04 -2.34 9.62
C ILE A 75 -11.08 -3.01 8.23
N ILE A 76 -11.69 -4.19 8.11
CA ILE A 76 -11.87 -4.87 6.81
C ILE A 76 -12.64 -3.98 5.83
N LEU A 77 -13.73 -3.36 6.28
CA LEU A 77 -14.53 -2.46 5.45
C LEU A 77 -13.78 -1.17 5.07
N MET A 78 -12.97 -0.64 5.98
CA MET A 78 -12.10 0.51 5.68
C MET A 78 -11.05 0.17 4.62
N GLN A 79 -10.40 -0.99 4.74
CA GLN A 79 -9.43 -1.49 3.76
C GLN A 79 -10.08 -1.68 2.37
N ASP A 80 -11.29 -2.23 2.32
CA ASP A 80 -12.02 -2.39 1.07
C ASP A 80 -12.42 -1.04 0.47
N ALA A 81 -12.83 -0.07 1.29
CA ALA A 81 -13.21 1.26 0.81
C ALA A 81 -12.04 2.02 0.17
N ILE A 82 -10.85 1.98 0.78
CA ILE A 82 -9.65 2.62 0.20
C ILE A 82 -9.07 1.86 -1.00
N SER A 83 -9.52 0.63 -1.23
CA SER A 83 -9.15 -0.16 -2.42
C SER A 83 -10.05 0.13 -3.62
N ASP A 84 -11.03 1.04 -3.51
CA ASP A 84 -11.88 1.48 -4.61
C ASP A 84 -11.13 2.48 -5.51
N LEU A 85 -10.16 1.96 -6.27
CA LEU A 85 -9.25 2.78 -7.07
C LEU A 85 -9.89 3.22 -8.38
N SER A 86 -9.56 4.45 -8.80
CA SER A 86 -9.78 4.88 -10.18
C SER A 86 -8.74 4.21 -11.07
N ILE A 87 -9.12 3.08 -11.67
CA ILE A 87 -8.25 2.24 -12.48
C ILE A 87 -7.93 2.92 -13.83
N PRO A 88 -6.65 3.24 -14.16
CA PRO A 88 -6.26 3.82 -15.44
C PRO A 88 -6.17 2.74 -16.53
N LEU A 89 -7.32 2.34 -17.07
CA LEU A 89 -7.43 1.25 -18.05
C LEU A 89 -6.63 1.53 -19.34
N GLU A 90 -6.45 2.79 -19.72
CA GLU A 90 -5.69 3.20 -20.90
C GLU A 90 -4.21 2.81 -20.84
N LYS A 91 -3.66 2.60 -19.64
CA LYS A 91 -2.26 2.17 -19.48
C LYS A 91 -2.03 0.74 -19.95
N ALA A 92 -3.07 -0.11 -19.94
CA ALA A 92 -2.97 -1.46 -20.47
C ALA A 92 -2.79 -1.49 -22.00
N GLU A 93 -3.23 -0.45 -22.71
CA GLU A 93 -3.12 -0.36 -24.17
C GLU A 93 -1.66 -0.20 -24.65
N HIS A 94 -0.79 0.30 -23.78
CA HIS A 94 0.61 0.57 -24.06
C HIS A 94 1.53 -0.62 -23.75
N GLY A 95 0.97 -1.70 -23.18
CA GLY A 95 1.66 -2.96 -22.91
C GLY A 95 1.77 -3.29 -21.42
N TRP A 96 2.20 -4.53 -21.15
CA TRP A 96 2.22 -5.09 -19.80
C TRP A 96 3.12 -4.30 -18.84
N ARG A 97 4.22 -3.71 -19.33
CA ARG A 97 5.17 -2.97 -18.49
C ARG A 97 4.52 -1.72 -17.92
N GLU A 98 3.91 -0.88 -18.77
CA GLU A 98 3.22 0.33 -18.33
C GLU A 98 2.00 0.02 -17.46
N ALA A 99 1.30 -1.08 -17.73
CA ALA A 99 0.22 -1.54 -16.87
C ALA A 99 0.71 -1.89 -15.45
N MET A 100 1.86 -2.57 -15.33
CA MET A 100 2.45 -2.93 -14.04
C MET A 100 3.06 -1.74 -13.31
N GLU A 101 3.61 -0.75 -14.04
CA GLU A 101 4.04 0.52 -13.46
C GLU A 101 2.85 1.28 -12.87
N ALA A 102 1.75 1.39 -13.62
CA ALA A 102 0.53 2.03 -13.13
C ALA A 102 -0.07 1.32 -11.91
N PHE A 103 -0.04 -0.02 -11.89
CA PHE A 103 -0.48 -0.82 -10.75
C PHE A 103 0.34 -0.53 -9.48
N VAL A 104 1.67 -0.51 -9.60
CA VAL A 104 2.57 -0.20 -8.47
C VAL A 104 2.35 1.22 -7.98
N GLN A 105 2.28 2.20 -8.91
CA GLN A 105 2.09 3.60 -8.54
C GLN A 105 0.76 3.81 -7.81
N ALA A 106 -0.36 3.30 -8.35
CA ALA A 106 -1.66 3.41 -7.70
C ALA A 106 -1.66 2.77 -6.30
N THR A 107 -0.95 1.65 -6.12
CA THR A 107 -0.82 1.00 -4.81
C THR A 107 -0.02 1.86 -3.82
N ILE A 108 1.07 2.49 -4.28
CA ILE A 108 1.87 3.42 -3.47
C ILE A 108 1.06 4.66 -3.10
N ASP A 109 0.29 5.21 -4.03
CA ASP A 109 -0.55 6.39 -3.80
C ASP A 109 -1.58 6.12 -2.69
N VAL A 110 -2.20 4.94 -2.68
CA VAL A 110 -3.09 4.50 -1.58
C VAL A 110 -2.36 4.47 -0.25
N TYR A 111 -1.14 3.94 -0.20
CA TYR A 111 -0.36 3.91 1.04
C TYR A 111 0.05 5.29 1.52
N LYS A 112 0.32 6.21 0.58
CA LYS A 112 0.66 7.60 0.87
C LYS A 112 -0.55 8.38 1.40
N GLU A 113 -1.72 8.17 0.80
CA GLU A 113 -2.98 8.80 1.22
C GLU A 113 -3.53 8.19 2.52
N HIS A 114 -3.35 6.88 2.72
CA HIS A 114 -3.85 6.12 3.86
C HIS A 114 -2.75 5.33 4.59
N PRO A 115 -1.76 5.98 5.24
CA PRO A 115 -0.60 5.30 5.84
C PRO A 115 -0.96 4.28 6.93
N TRP A 116 -2.10 4.46 7.59
CA TRP A 116 -2.63 3.53 8.58
C TRP A 116 -2.88 2.13 8.01
N PHE A 117 -3.07 1.99 6.69
CA PHE A 117 -3.28 0.69 6.06
C PHE A 117 -2.05 -0.22 6.26
N LEU A 118 -0.86 0.35 6.28
CA LEU A 118 0.39 -0.38 6.48
C LEU A 118 0.60 -0.88 7.91
N GLU A 119 -0.20 -0.39 8.87
CA GLU A 119 -0.20 -0.86 10.27
C GLU A 119 -1.04 -2.14 10.44
N THR A 120 -1.81 -2.52 9.43
CA THR A 120 -2.65 -3.72 9.48
C THR A 120 -1.87 -4.97 9.04
N PRO A 121 -1.91 -6.07 9.82
CA PRO A 121 -1.30 -7.33 9.40
C PRO A 121 -2.04 -7.96 8.22
N ILE A 122 -1.31 -8.70 7.39
CA ILE A 122 -1.88 -9.49 6.29
C ILE A 122 -2.30 -10.84 6.85
N TYR A 123 -3.60 -11.10 6.93
CA TYR A 123 -4.17 -12.32 7.51
C TYR A 123 -4.54 -13.40 6.48
N GLY A 124 -4.42 -13.11 5.18
CA GLY A 124 -4.75 -14.06 4.13
C GLY A 124 -4.88 -13.40 2.76
N VAL A 125 -5.45 -14.15 1.81
CA VAL A 125 -5.73 -13.65 0.47
C VAL A 125 -6.79 -12.55 0.48
N PRO A 126 -6.74 -11.57 -0.44
CA PRO A 126 -7.80 -10.60 -0.62
C PRO A 126 -9.14 -11.31 -0.88
N MET A 127 -10.17 -10.94 -0.11
CA MET A 127 -11.51 -11.52 -0.24
C MET A 127 -12.61 -10.47 -0.33
N THR A 128 -12.28 -9.18 -0.26
CA THR A 128 -13.24 -8.08 -0.35
C THR A 128 -13.36 -7.61 -1.81
N PRO A 129 -14.52 -7.07 -2.24
CA PRO A 129 -14.80 -6.84 -3.65
C PRO A 129 -13.84 -5.85 -4.31
N ASN A 130 -13.47 -4.74 -3.66
CA ASN A 130 -12.58 -3.76 -4.29
C ASN A 130 -11.14 -4.26 -4.33
N ALA A 131 -10.69 -4.98 -3.30
CA ALA A 131 -9.39 -5.62 -3.33
C ALA A 131 -9.29 -6.68 -4.46
N LEU A 132 -10.37 -7.44 -4.72
CA LEU A 132 -10.41 -8.35 -5.86
C LEU A 132 -10.46 -7.63 -7.22
N LYS A 133 -11.12 -6.47 -7.33
CA LYS A 133 -11.06 -5.64 -8.55
C LYS A 133 -9.63 -5.16 -8.85
N VAL A 134 -8.86 -4.83 -7.82
CA VAL A 134 -7.44 -4.45 -7.98
C VAL A 134 -6.61 -5.62 -8.50
N VAL A 135 -6.85 -6.84 -7.99
CA VAL A 135 -6.21 -8.06 -8.51
C VAL A 135 -6.62 -8.34 -9.96
N ASP A 136 -7.91 -8.24 -10.27
CA ASP A 136 -8.46 -8.44 -11.62
C ASP A 136 -7.87 -7.44 -12.63
N TRP A 137 -7.74 -6.17 -12.22
CA TRP A 137 -7.07 -5.13 -13.02
C TRP A 137 -5.62 -5.50 -13.33
N ALA A 138 -4.84 -5.90 -12.33
CA ALA A 138 -3.44 -6.28 -12.53
C ALA A 138 -3.31 -7.51 -13.45
N LEU A 139 -4.20 -8.49 -13.31
CA LEU A 139 -4.27 -9.65 -14.22
C LEU A 139 -4.63 -9.23 -15.65
N GLY A 140 -5.53 -8.26 -15.83
CA GLY A 140 -5.85 -7.67 -17.13
C GLY A 140 -4.63 -7.06 -17.82
N GLY A 141 -3.73 -6.43 -17.08
CA GLY A 141 -2.45 -5.91 -17.59
C GLY A 141 -1.49 -7.01 -18.06
N LEU A 142 -1.62 -8.23 -17.54
CA LEU A 142 -0.79 -9.39 -17.89
C LEU A 142 -1.49 -10.37 -18.86
N GLN A 143 -2.69 -10.06 -19.36
CA GLN A 143 -3.54 -11.02 -20.07
C GLN A 143 -2.91 -11.60 -21.35
N HIS A 144 -2.12 -10.80 -22.07
CA HIS A 144 -1.45 -11.18 -23.32
C HIS A 144 0.01 -11.58 -23.13
N VAL A 145 0.48 -11.62 -21.88
CA VAL A 145 1.84 -12.05 -21.55
C VAL A 145 1.86 -13.58 -21.49
N PRO A 146 2.86 -14.27 -22.08
CA PRO A 146 2.95 -15.73 -22.09
C PRO A 146 3.39 -16.29 -20.74
N LEU A 147 2.55 -16.07 -19.72
CA LEU A 147 2.71 -16.53 -18.35
C LEU A 147 1.54 -17.44 -17.98
N GLU A 148 1.83 -18.48 -17.21
CA GLU A 148 0.82 -19.27 -16.50
C GLU A 148 0.18 -18.41 -15.40
N ASP A 149 -1.04 -18.78 -14.98
CA ASP A 149 -1.76 -17.99 -13.97
C ASP A 149 -1.04 -17.93 -12.61
N SER A 150 -0.30 -19.00 -12.27
CA SER A 150 0.58 -19.04 -11.09
C SER A 150 1.70 -18.00 -11.18
N GLU A 151 2.31 -17.85 -12.37
CA GLU A 151 3.38 -16.88 -12.63
C GLU A 151 2.84 -15.44 -12.65
N LYS A 152 1.65 -15.22 -13.24
CA LYS A 152 0.98 -13.91 -13.19
C LYS A 152 0.74 -13.48 -11.74
N MET A 153 0.22 -14.38 -10.91
CA MET A 153 0.03 -14.09 -9.48
C MET A 153 1.36 -13.85 -8.75
N ALA A 154 2.43 -14.58 -9.10
CA ALA A 154 3.76 -14.35 -8.53
C ALA A 154 4.31 -12.95 -8.90
N VAL A 155 4.10 -12.50 -10.14
CA VAL A 155 4.46 -11.13 -10.57
C VAL A 155 3.66 -10.08 -9.79
N ILE A 156 2.35 -10.25 -9.67
CA ILE A 156 1.48 -9.32 -8.92
C ILE A 156 1.88 -9.26 -7.44
N LEU A 157 2.16 -10.41 -6.82
CA LEU A 157 2.62 -10.48 -5.43
C LEU A 157 3.98 -9.82 -5.23
N LEU A 158 4.92 -9.99 -6.18
CA LEU A 158 6.22 -9.34 -6.15
C LEU A 158 6.09 -7.81 -6.21
N LEU A 159 5.30 -7.31 -7.16
CA LEU A 159 5.10 -5.87 -7.36
C LEU A 159 4.33 -5.22 -6.22
N SER A 160 3.27 -5.87 -5.71
CA SER A 160 2.55 -5.38 -4.52
C SER A 160 3.41 -5.40 -3.26
N SER A 161 4.29 -6.41 -3.10
CA SER A 161 5.25 -6.45 -1.98
C SER A 161 6.27 -5.31 -2.06
N TYR A 162 6.75 -5.00 -3.26
CA TYR A 162 7.63 -3.85 -3.49
C TYR A 162 6.94 -2.53 -3.15
N ALA A 163 5.74 -2.29 -3.69
CA ALA A 163 4.92 -1.13 -3.38
C ALA A 163 4.69 -0.97 -1.86
N ARG A 164 4.41 -2.07 -1.16
CA ARG A 164 4.21 -2.08 0.29
C ARG A 164 5.49 -1.72 1.06
N ALA A 165 6.64 -2.23 0.64
CA ALA A 165 7.93 -1.88 1.25
C ALA A 165 8.23 -0.38 1.09
N CYS A 166 8.02 0.17 -0.12
CA CYS A 166 8.16 1.60 -0.39
C CYS A 166 7.20 2.43 0.48
N GLY A 167 5.93 2.03 0.58
CA GLY A 167 4.94 2.69 1.43
C GLY A 167 5.33 2.70 2.90
N ILE A 168 5.89 1.60 3.43
CA ILE A 168 6.38 1.53 4.83
C ILE A 168 7.49 2.54 5.07
N LEU A 169 8.49 2.59 4.18
CA LEU A 169 9.58 3.55 4.27
C LEU A 169 9.06 4.99 4.25
N GLN A 170 8.20 5.32 3.29
CA GLN A 170 7.59 6.66 3.19
C GLN A 170 6.79 7.02 4.44
N LYS A 171 5.98 6.08 4.97
CA LYS A 171 5.22 6.28 6.22
C LYS A 171 6.15 6.57 7.40
N ASP A 172 7.22 5.80 7.56
CA ASP A 172 8.14 5.95 8.69
C ASP A 172 8.91 7.27 8.61
N MET A 173 9.33 7.67 7.41
CA MET A 173 9.94 8.97 7.16
C MET A 173 8.97 10.12 7.47
N ALA A 174 7.73 10.05 6.96
CA ALA A 174 6.70 11.06 7.22
C ALA A 174 6.39 11.20 8.71
N ARG A 175 6.29 10.07 9.44
CA ARG A 175 6.07 10.06 10.89
C ARG A 175 7.24 10.68 11.64
N ALA A 176 8.47 10.38 11.26
CA ALA A 176 9.64 10.97 11.89
C ALA A 176 9.75 12.48 11.64
N MET A 177 9.43 12.96 10.43
CA MET A 177 9.31 14.39 10.14
C MET A 177 8.24 15.08 11.00
N GLN A 178 7.07 14.47 11.20
CA GLN A 178 6.03 14.99 12.10
C GLN A 178 6.48 15.08 13.56
N LEU A 179 7.38 14.18 13.99
CA LEU A 179 7.98 14.20 15.33
C LEU A 179 9.19 15.16 15.45
N GLY A 180 9.50 15.92 14.40
CA GLY A 180 10.51 16.96 14.40
C GLY A 180 11.89 16.53 13.87
N SER A 181 12.00 15.36 13.22
CA SER A 181 13.23 15.03 12.49
C SER A 181 13.46 16.02 11.34
N PRO A 182 14.69 16.53 11.15
CA PRO A 182 14.96 17.47 10.09
C PRO A 182 14.90 16.79 8.72
N PRO A 183 14.57 17.51 7.63
CA PRO A 183 14.39 16.91 6.30
C PRO A 183 15.63 16.18 5.77
N ASP A 184 16.83 16.63 6.15
CA ASP A 184 18.12 16.04 5.75
C ASP A 184 18.52 14.82 6.60
N ALA A 185 17.79 14.50 7.67
CA ALA A 185 18.08 13.35 8.54
C ALA A 185 18.11 12.02 7.78
N PHE A 186 17.32 11.91 6.71
CA PHE A 186 17.22 10.70 5.89
C PHE A 186 18.21 10.69 4.72
N SER A 187 18.66 11.86 4.28
CA SER A 187 19.71 11.99 3.27
C SER A 187 21.09 11.64 3.82
N GLY A 188 21.29 11.69 5.14
CA GLY A 188 22.59 11.46 5.75
C GLY A 188 23.57 12.64 5.67
N LYS A 189 23.22 13.73 4.97
CA LYS A 189 24.05 14.95 4.83
C LYS A 189 24.57 15.50 6.15
N GLY A 190 23.72 15.55 7.18
CA GLY A 190 24.13 16.02 8.52
C GLY A 190 25.16 15.14 9.23
N TYR A 191 25.40 13.92 8.73
CA TYR A 191 26.33 12.94 9.30
C TYR A 191 27.56 12.70 8.43
N ALA A 192 27.69 13.38 7.28
CA ALA A 192 28.80 13.34 6.33
C ALA A 192 30.18 13.20 6.99
N ASP A 193 30.61 14.26 7.68
CA ASP A 193 31.94 14.34 8.32
C ASP A 193 32.12 13.27 9.40
N THR A 194 31.04 12.96 10.12
CA THR A 194 31.07 11.93 11.17
C THR A 194 31.29 10.55 10.55
N LEU A 195 30.57 10.22 9.48
CA LEU A 195 30.71 8.97 8.74
C LEU A 195 32.10 8.87 8.11
N ALA A 196 32.62 9.94 7.51
CA ALA A 196 33.97 9.97 6.97
C ALA A 196 35.04 9.66 8.05
N SER A 197 34.84 10.11 9.29
CA SER A 197 35.75 9.80 10.40
C SER A 197 35.63 8.38 10.95
N LEU A 198 34.42 7.81 10.95
CA LEU A 198 34.13 6.51 11.58
C LEU A 198 34.33 5.33 10.61
N VAL A 199 34.10 5.54 9.32
CA VAL A 199 34.09 4.50 8.29
C VAL A 199 35.49 4.38 7.69
N THR A 200 36.42 3.70 8.37
CA THR A 200 37.80 3.52 7.86
C THR A 200 37.92 2.29 6.94
N PRO A 201 38.89 2.25 6.01
CA PRO A 201 39.09 1.11 5.11
C PRO A 201 39.34 -0.22 5.85
N GLU A 202 39.98 -0.17 7.02
CA GLU A 202 40.34 -1.37 7.80
C GLU A 202 39.11 -1.99 8.48
N ARG A 203 38.13 -1.17 8.88
CA ARG A 203 36.89 -1.63 9.53
C ARG A 203 35.76 -1.85 8.53
N PHE A 204 35.73 -1.06 7.46
CA PHE A 204 34.63 -0.98 6.51
C PHE A 204 35.16 -0.99 5.06
N PRO A 205 35.71 -2.13 4.61
CA PRO A 205 36.44 -2.21 3.34
C PRO A 205 35.62 -1.86 2.10
N TYR A 206 34.29 -2.03 2.15
CA TYR A 206 33.39 -1.74 1.03
C TYR A 206 32.62 -0.41 1.20
N LEU A 207 32.29 -0.04 2.45
CA LEU A 207 31.50 1.15 2.73
C LEU A 207 32.36 2.42 2.70
N HIS A 208 33.64 2.34 3.08
CA HIS A 208 34.54 3.49 3.08
C HIS A 208 34.57 4.20 1.71
N SER A 209 34.68 3.44 0.61
CA SER A 209 34.70 4.06 -0.73
C SER A 209 33.38 4.74 -1.10
N VAL A 210 32.24 4.25 -0.61
CA VAL A 210 30.91 4.81 -0.88
C VAL A 210 30.66 6.07 -0.06
N VAL A 211 31.11 6.08 1.20
CA VAL A 211 31.09 7.28 2.04
C VAL A 211 32.04 8.33 1.49
N ALA A 212 33.27 7.93 1.12
CA ALA A 212 34.25 8.84 0.52
C ALA A 212 33.80 9.42 -0.82
N SER A 213 32.93 8.73 -1.57
CA SER A 213 32.35 9.27 -2.80
C SER A 213 31.12 10.16 -2.57
N GLY A 214 30.67 10.34 -1.31
CA GLY A 214 29.46 11.08 -0.95
C GLY A 214 28.16 10.42 -1.42
N ALA A 215 28.23 9.18 -1.90
CA ALA A 215 27.06 8.44 -2.41
C ALA A 215 26.21 7.84 -1.28
N TYR A 216 26.76 7.74 -0.07
CA TYR A 216 26.05 7.25 1.11
C TYR A 216 25.14 8.32 1.76
N THR A 217 25.45 9.60 1.53
CA THR A 217 24.89 10.74 2.27
C THR A 217 24.24 11.78 1.36
N ASP A 218 23.92 11.40 0.11
CA ASP A 218 23.38 12.28 -0.93
C ASP A 218 24.13 13.62 -1.10
N GLU A 219 25.36 13.72 -0.59
CA GLU A 219 26.18 14.94 -0.56
C GLU A 219 26.38 15.50 -1.97
N ASN A 220 26.48 14.59 -2.94
CA ASN A 220 26.73 14.87 -4.34
C ASN A 220 25.49 14.73 -5.23
N GLN A 221 24.31 14.45 -4.65
CA GLN A 221 23.05 14.40 -5.41
C GLN A 221 22.33 15.74 -5.28
N SER A 222 22.06 16.38 -6.42
CA SER A 222 21.12 17.50 -6.48
C SER A 222 19.70 16.97 -6.25
N SER A 223 18.78 17.80 -5.74
CA SER A 223 17.36 17.39 -5.58
C SER A 223 16.67 16.99 -6.89
N GLU A 224 17.28 17.32 -8.02
CA GLU A 224 16.84 16.95 -9.38
C GLU A 224 17.51 15.65 -9.89
N ASP A 225 18.68 15.27 -9.34
CA ASP A 225 19.43 14.03 -9.65
C ASP A 225 19.19 12.88 -8.66
N ALA A 226 18.53 13.16 -7.53
CA ALA A 226 18.08 12.12 -6.60
C ALA A 226 17.03 11.28 -7.32
N GLY A 227 17.51 10.25 -8.03
CA GLY A 227 16.64 9.28 -8.67
C GLY A 227 15.70 8.72 -7.62
N ASP A 228 14.41 8.65 -7.94
CA ASP A 228 13.46 8.01 -7.05
C ASP A 228 13.89 6.55 -6.89
N ASP A 229 14.42 6.17 -5.72
CA ASP A 229 14.83 4.80 -5.40
C ASP A 229 13.71 3.79 -5.70
N ILE A 230 12.46 4.27 -5.63
CA ILE A 230 11.25 3.53 -6.00
C ILE A 230 11.21 3.26 -7.51
N GLU A 231 11.45 4.29 -8.32
CA GLU A 231 11.50 4.14 -9.77
C GLU A 231 12.68 3.25 -10.20
N PHE A 232 13.86 3.43 -9.58
CA PHE A 232 15.02 2.60 -9.85
C PHE A 232 14.74 1.13 -9.56
N GLY A 233 14.24 0.81 -8.36
CA GLY A 233 13.95 -0.57 -7.98
C GLY A 233 12.83 -1.19 -8.82
N LEU A 234 11.77 -0.44 -9.11
CA LEU A 234 10.69 -0.89 -10.00
C LEU A 234 11.22 -1.24 -11.40
N LYS A 235 12.03 -0.36 -12.00
CA LYS A 235 12.66 -0.62 -13.30
C LYS A 235 13.47 -1.91 -13.26
N ARG A 236 14.29 -2.14 -12.24
CA ARG A 236 15.07 -3.38 -12.09
C ARG A 236 14.20 -4.64 -11.99
N ILE A 237 13.09 -4.57 -11.25
CA ILE A 237 12.14 -5.68 -11.14
C ILE A 237 11.51 -5.99 -12.52
N LEU A 238 11.03 -4.96 -13.23
CA LEU A 238 10.40 -5.11 -14.54
C LEU A 238 11.40 -5.59 -15.60
N ASP A 239 12.63 -5.11 -15.58
CA ASP A 239 13.72 -5.61 -16.44
C ASP A 239 13.99 -7.10 -16.20
N GLY A 240 13.96 -7.54 -14.95
CA GLY A 240 14.08 -8.95 -14.58
C GLY A 240 12.93 -9.82 -15.12
N ILE A 241 11.69 -9.33 -15.02
CA ILE A 241 10.51 -10.01 -15.58
C ILE A 241 10.61 -10.09 -17.10
N GLU A 242 11.01 -9.00 -17.76
CA GLU A 242 11.20 -8.98 -19.21
C GLU A 242 12.26 -10.00 -19.67
N GLN A 243 13.37 -10.10 -18.94
CA GLN A 243 14.41 -11.08 -19.23
C GLN A 243 13.92 -12.51 -19.01
N TYR A 244 13.11 -12.75 -18.00
CA TYR A 244 12.46 -14.05 -17.78
C TYR A 244 11.55 -14.43 -18.95
N LEU A 245 10.73 -13.49 -19.43
CA LEU A 245 9.87 -13.69 -20.59
C LEU A 245 10.66 -13.98 -21.88
N LYS A 246 11.79 -13.29 -22.10
CA LYS A 246 12.69 -13.53 -23.25
C LYS A 246 13.22 -14.97 -23.23
N LYS A 247 13.75 -15.43 -22.10
CA LYS A 247 14.25 -16.81 -21.95
C LYS A 247 13.17 -17.85 -22.20
N LYS A 248 11.93 -17.59 -21.77
CA LYS A 248 10.81 -18.51 -21.97
C LYS A 248 10.43 -18.65 -23.45
N LYS A 249 10.49 -17.55 -24.21
CA LYS A 249 10.30 -17.57 -25.68
C LYS A 249 11.38 -18.36 -26.42
N GLU A 250 12.62 -18.35 -25.94
CA GLU A 250 13.72 -19.11 -26.55
C GLU A 250 13.61 -20.63 -26.32
N GLN A 251 12.81 -21.05 -25.34
CA GLN A 251 12.60 -22.45 -24.95
C GLN A 251 11.35 -23.08 -25.56
N THR A 252 10.52 -22.28 -26.25
CA THR A 252 9.25 -22.70 -26.88
C THR A 252 9.41 -22.72 -28.40
#